data_AF-A0A2V6ASX3-F1
#
_entry.id   AF-A0A2V6ASX3-F1
#
_cell.length_a   1.000
_cell.length_b   1.000
_cell.length_c   1.000
_cell.angle_alpha   90.00
_cell.angle_beta   90.00
_cell.angle_gamma   90.00
#
_symmetry.space_group_name_H-M   'P 1'
#
loop_
_entity.id
_entity.type
_entity.pdbx_description
1 polymer ?
#
loop_
_entity_poly.entity_id
_entity_poly.type
_entity_poly.pdbx_seq_one_letter_code
_entity_poly.pdbx_strand_id
1 'polypeptide(L)'
;MFPAINHSAIAQAVTDQEVVVTGEEVPSAYGAPPGLSRSRFSNTTQAYVLPPWAFFFGEIYEGQGFRHGPPDHLFTQEIEMGLPYRFGVAAEAKFERFNGGGGPETVSVEARWALAEWNKIPLNPTLFAEYKFGVGTIRHEEGPPPPPGEEEEESGPPKVPDAYEFRLLLAQDFGERLEWAMNWFFEKENTGDRGREWGFSQSIMTPVFLPNERLKVGLEMEYKNFTVKDTRGDPMHTFVIGPTLAWKPTSQTRLDISPLLGCTDDSPVADVFAVFSWLFGGEGAAAEAPVSTRYRYYTGPVSADRYSGKETKQFVLPCPQWYGDNEWNVNLWGTYVFTNAEYSPNLDIPDLIQSTTEGATVLGSFDRYIGNDHAWGGGGDIKYFFHRYFGIGLEGFALNAHKRSFDIDLRPLDGVFIGRNIDDQRVVGAALGTFTLRYPIPCTRFAPYAWAGGGVIFGGGESDSVTTQPIPGLPNEFPTVNAQSHHFDRETKAIGHFGFGLEFRFTRNIGWTNDLSWGVIDGPKNNFTMLRSGVNFAF
;
A
#
# COMPACT_ATOMS: atom_id res chain seq x y z
N MET A 1 30.24 62.04 -58.74
CA MET A 1 29.14 61.75 -57.80
C MET A 1 29.07 60.22 -57.71
N PHE A 2 29.53 59.65 -56.59
CA PHE A 2 29.41 58.21 -56.24
C PHE A 2 27.92 57.84 -56.06
N PRO A 3 27.47 56.58 -56.25
CA PRO A 3 27.87 55.40 -55.44
C PRO A 3 27.93 54.09 -56.27
N ALA A 4 28.10 52.88 -55.76
CA ALA A 4 28.85 52.29 -54.64
C ALA A 4 28.94 50.78 -54.96
N ILE A 5 29.94 50.14 -54.37
CA ILE A 5 30.33 48.75 -54.52
C ILE A 5 29.39 47.85 -53.66
N ASN A 6 29.37 46.55 -53.99
CA ASN A 6 29.10 45.39 -53.12
C ASN A 6 27.68 44.80 -53.15
N HIS A 7 27.48 43.84 -54.06
CA HIS A 7 26.65 42.67 -53.74
C HIS A 7 27.57 41.59 -53.13
N SER A 8 27.80 41.68 -51.82
CA SER A 8 28.28 40.54 -51.04
C SER A 8 27.08 39.64 -50.76
N ALA A 9 27.06 38.44 -51.34
CA ALA A 9 26.11 37.41 -50.95
C ALA A 9 26.35 37.06 -49.47
N ILE A 10 25.41 37.43 -48.60
CA ILE A 10 25.41 36.95 -47.22
C ILE A 10 24.84 35.53 -47.29
N ALA A 11 25.73 34.54 -47.27
CA ALA A 11 25.35 33.18 -46.94
C ALA A 11 24.74 33.20 -45.53
N GLN A 12 23.43 32.94 -45.43
CA GLN A 12 22.86 32.49 -44.17
C GLN A 12 23.45 31.13 -43.88
N ALA A 13 24.50 31.10 -43.06
CA ALA A 13 24.89 29.89 -42.37
C ALA A 13 23.67 29.47 -41.54
N VAL A 14 23.01 28.39 -41.97
CA VAL A 14 22.11 27.65 -41.11
C VAL A 14 23.00 27.08 -40.02
N THR A 15 23.10 27.80 -38.90
CA THR A 15 23.53 27.20 -37.65
C THR A 15 22.43 26.22 -37.28
N ASP A 16 22.56 24.97 -37.73
CA ASP A 16 21.97 23.84 -37.05
C ASP A 16 22.58 23.85 -35.65
N GLN A 17 21.91 24.53 -34.72
CA GLN A 17 22.09 24.19 -33.32
C GLN A 17 21.51 22.80 -33.20
N GLU A 18 22.39 21.81 -33.16
CA GLU A 18 22.07 20.50 -32.60
C GLU A 18 21.63 20.75 -31.16
N VAL A 19 20.33 20.97 -30.97
CA VAL A 19 19.71 20.96 -29.65
C VAL A 19 19.71 19.50 -29.23
N VAL A 20 20.83 19.06 -28.67
CA VAL A 20 20.86 17.83 -27.88
C VAL A 20 20.02 18.11 -26.65
N VAL A 21 18.73 17.75 -26.72
CA VAL A 21 17.92 17.60 -25.51
C VAL A 21 18.46 16.37 -24.80
N THR A 22 19.50 16.55 -23.99
CA THR A 22 19.85 15.58 -22.95
C THR A 22 18.63 15.51 -22.04
N GLY A 23 17.89 14.40 -22.10
CA GLY A 23 16.70 14.21 -21.27
C GLY A 23 17.05 14.53 -19.83
N GLU A 24 16.33 15.48 -19.24
CA GLU A 24 16.60 15.99 -17.90
C GLU A 24 16.42 14.84 -16.90
N GLU A 25 17.53 14.25 -16.46
CA GLU A 25 17.52 13.32 -15.35
C GLU A 25 17.17 14.11 -14.08
N VAL A 26 16.04 13.74 -13.48
CA VAL A 26 15.61 14.24 -12.17
C VAL A 26 16.77 14.11 -11.18
N PRO A 27 16.96 15.07 -10.24
CA PRO A 27 18.13 15.10 -9.37
C PRO A 27 18.35 13.79 -8.62
N SER A 28 19.61 13.36 -8.54
CA SER A 28 20.00 12.22 -7.72
C SER A 28 20.40 12.67 -6.31
N ALA A 29 20.31 11.75 -5.34
CA ALA A 29 20.57 12.09 -3.95
C ALA A 29 22.06 11.98 -3.64
N TYR A 30 22.69 13.08 -3.21
CA TYR A 30 24.02 13.07 -2.58
C TYR A 30 25.12 12.33 -3.37
N GLY A 31 25.09 12.44 -4.71
CA GLY A 31 26.07 11.84 -5.63
C GLY A 31 25.78 10.39 -6.02
N ALA A 32 24.68 9.80 -5.56
CA ALA A 32 24.28 8.44 -5.93
C ALA A 32 23.76 8.38 -7.38
N PRO A 33 23.88 7.23 -8.07
CA PRO A 33 23.22 7.00 -9.34
C PRO A 33 21.70 7.14 -9.22
N PRO A 34 21.01 7.61 -10.29
CA PRO A 34 19.55 7.68 -10.32
C PRO A 34 18.88 6.34 -9.99
N GLY A 35 19.44 5.20 -10.45
CA GLY A 35 18.91 3.87 -10.15
C GLY A 35 18.85 3.50 -8.67
N LEU A 36 19.72 4.10 -7.84
CA LEU A 36 19.94 3.71 -6.45
C LEU A 36 19.37 4.71 -5.44
N SER A 37 18.94 5.88 -5.90
CA SER A 37 18.48 6.99 -5.04
C SER A 37 17.07 7.50 -5.38
N ARG A 38 16.33 6.82 -6.25
CA ARG A 38 15.06 7.34 -6.80
C ARG A 38 13.88 6.38 -6.72
N SER A 39 14.12 5.17 -6.24
CA SER A 39 13.11 4.14 -6.02
C SER A 39 13.72 3.05 -5.14
N ARG A 40 12.92 2.04 -4.82
CA ARG A 40 13.46 0.73 -4.41
C ARG A 40 14.47 0.24 -5.45
N PHE A 41 15.48 -0.50 -5.01
CA PHE A 41 16.48 -1.04 -5.93
C PHE A 41 15.83 -2.17 -6.74
N SER A 42 15.23 -3.13 -6.05
CA SER A 42 14.36 -4.18 -6.58
C SER A 42 13.14 -4.34 -5.67
N ASN A 43 12.37 -5.42 -5.80
CA ASN A 43 11.13 -5.59 -5.03
C ASN A 43 11.40 -5.86 -3.53
N THR A 44 12.40 -6.67 -3.21
CA THR A 44 12.85 -7.03 -1.86
C THR A 44 14.02 -6.19 -1.34
N THR A 45 14.68 -5.41 -2.19
CA THR A 45 15.92 -4.70 -1.84
C THR A 45 15.82 -3.18 -2.01
N GLN A 46 16.32 -2.45 -1.02
CA GLN A 46 16.50 -0.99 -1.03
C GLN A 46 18.00 -0.67 -1.11
N ALA A 47 18.38 0.57 -1.43
CA ALA A 47 19.80 0.90 -1.62
C ALA A 47 20.27 2.13 -0.82
N TYR A 48 19.65 3.27 -1.06
CA TYR A 48 20.09 4.56 -0.54
C TYR A 48 18.89 5.48 -0.29
N VAL A 49 19.12 6.73 0.11
CA VAL A 49 18.06 7.73 0.40
C VAL A 49 17.56 8.48 -0.83
N LEU A 50 16.34 9.01 -0.75
CA LEU A 50 15.76 9.91 -1.75
C LEU A 50 16.42 11.30 -1.73
N PRO A 51 16.35 12.07 -2.84
CA PRO A 51 16.76 13.47 -2.85
C PRO A 51 15.92 14.28 -1.87
N PRO A 52 16.48 15.36 -1.27
CA PRO A 52 15.70 16.25 -0.42
C PRO A 52 14.44 16.75 -1.12
N TRP A 53 13.31 16.65 -0.44
CA TRP A 53 11.98 17.06 -0.91
C TRP A 53 11.47 16.29 -2.14
N ALA A 54 12.12 15.19 -2.50
CA ALA A 54 11.55 14.20 -3.38
C ALA A 54 10.63 13.28 -2.58
N PHE A 55 9.55 12.86 -3.22
CA PHE A 55 8.57 11.94 -2.71
C PHE A 55 8.52 10.73 -3.63
N PHE A 56 8.40 9.57 -3.00
CA PHE A 56 8.18 8.29 -3.67
C PHE A 56 6.83 7.76 -3.21
N PHE A 57 6.06 7.26 -4.15
CA PHE A 57 4.85 6.50 -3.90
C PHE A 57 5.03 5.10 -4.50
N GLY A 58 4.73 4.07 -3.72
CA GLY A 58 4.80 2.67 -4.12
C GLY A 58 3.47 1.96 -3.87
N GLU A 59 3.02 1.20 -4.87
CA GLU A 59 1.94 0.23 -4.77
C GLU A 59 2.56 -1.14 -5.06
N ILE A 60 2.60 -1.99 -4.06
CA ILE A 60 3.28 -3.27 -4.06
C ILE A 60 2.21 -4.35 -3.94
N TYR A 61 2.16 -5.24 -4.92
CA TYR A 61 1.46 -6.51 -4.80
C TYR A 61 2.49 -7.62 -4.65
N GLU A 62 2.27 -8.50 -3.68
CA GLU A 62 3.02 -9.72 -3.45
C GLU A 62 2.03 -10.90 -3.40
N GLY A 63 2.32 -11.95 -4.17
CA GLY A 63 1.49 -13.15 -4.22
C GLY A 63 2.32 -14.38 -3.95
N GLN A 64 2.02 -15.07 -2.86
CA GLN A 64 2.75 -16.26 -2.41
C GLN A 64 1.92 -17.52 -2.68
N GLY A 65 2.47 -18.44 -3.46
CA GLY A 65 1.86 -19.74 -3.74
C GLY A 65 2.51 -20.85 -2.92
N PHE A 66 1.77 -21.51 -2.05
CA PHE A 66 2.28 -22.59 -1.20
C PHE A 66 2.08 -23.98 -1.83
N ARG A 67 2.83 -24.99 -1.34
CA ARG A 67 2.69 -26.40 -1.78
C ARG A 67 1.35 -26.99 -1.33
N HIS A 68 0.91 -26.57 -0.16
CA HIS A 68 -0.31 -26.99 0.51
C HIS A 68 -1.01 -25.75 1.04
N GLY A 69 -2.32 -25.66 0.88
CA GLY A 69 -3.10 -24.49 1.25
C GLY A 69 -3.34 -23.49 0.11
N PRO A 70 -4.23 -22.51 0.34
CA PRO A 70 -4.51 -21.44 -0.61
C PRO A 70 -3.34 -20.45 -0.71
N PRO A 71 -3.21 -19.71 -1.82
CA PRO A 71 -2.20 -18.66 -1.93
C PRO A 71 -2.51 -17.48 -0.98
N ASP A 72 -1.47 -16.78 -0.60
CA ASP A 72 -1.57 -15.49 0.10
C ASP A 72 -1.36 -14.32 -0.88
N HIS A 73 -2.02 -13.21 -0.59
CA HIS A 73 -2.03 -12.00 -1.39
C HIS A 73 -1.85 -10.78 -0.49
N LEU A 74 -0.68 -10.16 -0.59
CA LEU A 74 -0.31 -8.98 0.17
C LEU A 74 -0.34 -7.75 -0.73
N PHE A 75 -0.87 -6.66 -0.17
CA PHE A 75 -0.92 -5.35 -0.82
C PHE A 75 -0.31 -4.32 0.11
N THR A 76 0.75 -3.66 -0.34
CA THR A 76 1.46 -2.64 0.42
C THR A 76 1.40 -1.30 -0.30
N GLN A 77 1.00 -0.26 0.42
CA GLN A 77 1.08 1.13 -0.02
C GLN A 77 2.20 1.84 0.74
N GLU A 78 3.14 2.44 0.02
CA GLU A 78 4.32 3.12 0.56
C GLU A 78 4.32 4.59 0.13
N ILE A 79 4.54 5.51 1.08
CA ILE A 79 4.87 6.91 0.80
C ILE A 79 6.19 7.23 1.50
N GLU A 80 7.23 7.54 0.73
CA GLU A 80 8.52 7.98 1.25
C GLU A 80 8.78 9.44 0.88
N MET A 81 9.46 10.18 1.75
CA MET A 81 9.94 11.53 1.54
C MET A 81 11.42 11.63 1.89
N GLY A 82 12.21 12.12 0.93
CA GLY A 82 13.59 12.51 1.16
C GLY A 82 13.69 13.83 1.91
N LEU A 83 14.59 13.90 2.87
CA LEU A 83 14.89 15.06 3.70
C LEU A 83 16.35 15.49 3.53
N PRO A 84 16.68 16.74 3.89
CA PRO A 84 18.08 17.18 3.99
C PRO A 84 18.89 16.29 4.93
N TYR A 85 20.22 16.37 4.83
CA TYR A 85 21.17 15.61 5.67
C TYR A 85 21.13 14.09 5.50
N ARG A 86 20.85 13.63 4.28
CA ARG A 86 20.83 12.21 3.88
C ARG A 86 19.83 11.38 4.67
N PHE A 87 18.69 11.98 4.98
CA PHE A 87 17.65 11.35 5.76
C PHE A 87 16.41 11.15 4.90
N GLY A 88 15.63 10.11 5.19
CA GLY A 88 14.34 9.87 4.57
C GLY A 88 13.38 9.31 5.61
N VAL A 89 12.09 9.57 5.40
CA VAL A 89 11.01 9.02 6.21
C VAL A 89 9.98 8.38 5.31
N ALA A 90 9.41 7.26 5.73
CA ALA A 90 8.32 6.61 5.01
C ALA A 90 7.17 6.26 5.95
N ALA A 91 6.00 6.07 5.36
CA ALA A 91 4.88 5.41 5.99
C ALA A 91 4.37 4.30 5.07
N GLU A 92 4.08 3.15 5.64
CA GLU A 92 3.56 1.98 4.93
C GLU A 92 2.18 1.58 5.48
N ALA A 93 1.29 1.12 4.61
CA ALA A 93 0.08 0.41 5.00
C ALA A 93 0.00 -0.92 4.24
N LYS A 94 -0.02 -2.03 4.98
CA LYS A 94 -0.06 -3.39 4.45
C LYS A 94 -1.43 -4.03 4.69
N PHE A 95 -1.92 -4.72 3.67
CA PHE A 95 -3.19 -5.44 3.66
C PHE A 95 -2.95 -6.86 3.20
N GLU A 96 -3.66 -7.80 3.81
CA GLU A 96 -3.56 -9.22 3.52
C GLU A 96 -4.88 -9.76 3.01
N ARG A 97 -4.80 -10.73 2.10
CA ARG A 97 -5.91 -11.59 1.71
C ARG A 97 -5.44 -13.04 1.66
N PHE A 98 -5.97 -13.83 2.59
CA PHE A 98 -5.70 -15.25 2.72
C PHE A 98 -6.98 -16.06 2.90
N ASN A 99 -7.09 -17.20 2.19
CA ASN A 99 -8.18 -18.19 2.30
C ASN A 99 -9.62 -17.61 2.29
N GLY A 100 -9.88 -16.58 1.48
CA GLY A 100 -11.20 -15.94 1.46
C GLY A 100 -11.49 -15.11 2.71
N GLY A 101 -10.46 -14.61 3.39
CA GLY A 101 -10.49 -13.53 4.35
C GLY A 101 -9.59 -12.37 3.87
N GLY A 102 -9.84 -11.14 4.30
CA GLY A 102 -8.85 -10.07 4.13
C GLY A 102 -9.06 -8.86 5.04
N GLY A 103 -8.02 -8.06 5.19
CA GLY A 103 -8.04 -6.88 6.06
C GLY A 103 -6.69 -6.15 6.13
N PRO A 104 -6.64 -5.02 6.84
CA PRO A 104 -5.37 -4.36 7.16
C PRO A 104 -4.55 -5.27 8.08
N GLU A 105 -3.26 -5.36 7.84
CA GLU A 105 -2.31 -6.18 8.61
C GLU A 105 -1.47 -5.28 9.52
N THR A 106 -0.66 -4.40 8.91
CA THR A 106 0.20 -3.45 9.60
C THR A 106 0.12 -2.04 9.01
N VAL A 107 0.41 -1.06 9.85
CA VAL A 107 0.80 0.29 9.43
C VAL A 107 2.20 0.52 9.98
N SER A 108 3.12 1.07 9.21
CA SER A 108 4.49 1.30 9.69
C SER A 108 4.97 2.71 9.44
N VAL A 109 5.97 3.12 10.23
CA VAL A 109 6.73 4.34 10.01
C VAL A 109 8.20 3.97 9.93
N GLU A 110 8.84 4.43 8.87
CA GLU A 110 10.22 4.12 8.55
C GLU A 110 11.10 5.36 8.61
N ALA A 111 12.34 5.17 9.02
CA ALA A 111 13.39 6.17 9.00
C ALA A 111 14.65 5.58 8.40
N ARG A 112 15.28 6.34 7.51
CA ARG A 112 16.47 5.90 6.76
C ARG A 112 17.50 6.99 6.71
N TRP A 113 18.76 6.62 6.94
CA TRP A 113 19.86 7.57 7.06
C TRP A 113 21.14 7.03 6.42
N ALA A 114 21.61 7.70 5.36
CA ALA A 114 22.87 7.35 4.73
C ALA A 114 24.06 7.99 5.47
N LEU A 115 25.01 7.14 5.87
CA LEU A 115 26.12 7.53 6.75
C LEU A 115 27.08 8.54 6.10
N ALA A 116 27.22 8.49 4.78
CA ALA A 116 28.02 9.42 4.01
C ALA A 116 27.40 9.66 2.64
N GLU A 117 27.88 10.69 1.93
CA GLU A 117 27.61 10.84 0.49
C GLU A 117 28.08 9.60 -0.29
N TRP A 118 27.51 9.41 -1.47
CA TRP A 118 27.82 8.26 -2.30
C TRP A 118 29.33 8.15 -2.61
N ASN A 119 29.85 6.94 -2.59
CA ASN A 119 31.24 6.55 -2.78
C ASN A 119 32.26 7.23 -1.83
N LYS A 120 31.83 7.84 -0.72
CA LYS A 120 32.77 8.34 0.30
C LYS A 120 33.32 7.23 1.21
N ILE A 121 32.53 6.19 1.43
CA ILE A 121 32.90 5.00 2.18
C ILE A 121 32.42 3.77 1.40
N PRO A 122 33.11 2.61 1.51
CA PRO A 122 32.77 1.42 0.72
C PRO A 122 31.32 0.98 0.92
N LEU A 123 30.65 0.58 -0.16
CA LEU A 123 29.31 -0.01 -0.18
C LEU A 123 28.16 0.90 0.32
N ASN A 124 28.41 2.20 0.50
CA ASN A 124 27.39 3.21 0.76
C ASN A 124 26.39 2.83 1.89
N PRO A 125 26.87 2.46 3.09
CA PRO A 125 26.01 1.95 4.16
C PRO A 125 24.95 2.97 4.55
N THR A 126 23.71 2.50 4.55
CA THR A 126 22.53 3.25 4.95
C THR A 126 21.84 2.49 6.07
N LEU A 127 21.57 3.19 7.17
CA LEU A 127 20.83 2.63 8.30
C LEU A 127 19.34 2.82 8.06
N PHE A 128 18.57 1.80 8.38
CA PHE A 128 17.12 1.80 8.28
C PHE A 128 16.54 1.29 9.59
N ALA A 129 15.49 1.96 10.05
CA ALA A 129 14.72 1.57 11.21
C ALA A 129 13.23 1.75 10.90
N GLU A 130 12.44 0.76 11.28
CA GLU A 130 11.01 0.74 11.06
C GLU A 130 10.31 0.31 12.34
N TYR A 131 9.15 0.92 12.59
CA TYR A 131 8.25 0.49 13.64
C TYR A 131 6.91 0.13 12.99
N LYS A 132 6.50 -1.14 13.15
CA LYS A 132 5.27 -1.71 12.61
C LYS A 132 4.22 -1.75 13.72
N PHE A 133 3.10 -1.10 13.47
CA PHE A 133 1.90 -1.17 14.29
C PHE A 133 1.02 -2.30 13.76
N GLY A 134 0.79 -3.34 14.55
CA GLY A 134 -0.14 -4.41 14.22
C GLY A 134 -1.57 -3.90 14.36
N VAL A 135 -2.27 -3.77 13.24
CA VAL A 135 -3.66 -3.25 13.20
C VAL A 135 -4.67 -4.33 12.85
N GLY A 136 -4.19 -5.43 12.26
CA GLY A 136 -4.96 -6.59 11.85
C GLY A 136 -4.96 -7.76 12.83
N THR A 137 -5.61 -8.83 12.39
CA THR A 137 -5.53 -10.16 12.98
C THR A 137 -4.60 -11.02 12.12
N ILE A 138 -3.82 -11.88 12.75
CA ILE A 138 -3.00 -12.90 12.10
C ILE A 138 -3.96 -13.85 11.37
N ARG A 139 -3.87 -13.90 10.04
CA ARG A 139 -4.75 -14.75 9.21
C ARG A 139 -4.02 -15.96 8.64
N HIS A 140 -2.70 -15.98 8.77
CA HIS A 140 -1.81 -17.08 8.44
C HIS A 140 -0.95 -17.39 9.67
N GLU A 141 -0.84 -18.65 10.08
CA GLU A 141 0.12 -19.03 11.12
C GLU A 141 1.54 -18.77 10.59
N GLU A 142 2.22 -17.74 11.09
CA GLU A 142 3.64 -17.47 10.75
C GLU A 142 4.61 -18.51 11.36
N GLY A 143 4.14 -19.69 11.76
CA GLY A 143 4.92 -20.70 12.46
C GLY A 143 4.69 -22.13 11.94
N PRO A 144 5.54 -23.08 12.35
CA PRO A 144 5.29 -24.49 12.10
C PRO A 144 3.98 -24.90 12.78
N PRO A 145 3.20 -25.82 12.18
CA PRO A 145 1.90 -26.22 12.72
C PRO A 145 2.04 -26.73 14.17
N PRO A 146 1.07 -26.42 15.05
CA PRO A 146 1.12 -26.87 16.43
C PRO A 146 1.18 -28.41 16.51
N PRO A 147 1.87 -28.97 17.53
CA PRO A 147 1.86 -30.40 17.75
C PRO A 147 0.41 -30.90 17.97
N PRO A 148 0.05 -32.09 17.46
CA PRO A 148 -1.31 -32.58 17.53
C PRO A 148 -1.76 -32.74 18.98
N GLY A 149 -2.79 -31.99 19.38
CA GLY A 149 -3.47 -32.14 20.68
C GLY A 149 -3.58 -30.89 21.55
N GLU A 150 -3.19 -29.71 21.09
CA GLU A 150 -3.49 -28.45 21.78
C GLU A 150 -4.83 -27.90 21.27
N GLU A 151 -5.80 -27.81 22.18
CA GLU A 151 -7.12 -27.25 21.94
C GLU A 151 -6.98 -25.74 21.70
N GLU A 152 -7.42 -25.26 20.53
CA GLU A 152 -7.53 -23.83 20.24
C GLU A 152 -8.52 -23.21 21.23
N GLU A 153 -8.04 -22.36 22.14
CA GLU A 153 -8.90 -21.55 22.99
C GLU A 153 -9.84 -20.69 22.12
N GLU A 154 -11.09 -20.59 22.57
CA GLU A 154 -12.24 -19.88 22.00
C GLU A 154 -12.06 -18.33 21.95
N SER A 155 -10.90 -17.87 21.50
CA SER A 155 -10.55 -16.49 21.25
C SER A 155 -10.33 -16.37 19.75
N GLY A 156 -11.01 -15.44 19.09
CA GLY A 156 -10.79 -15.16 17.65
C GLY A 156 -9.31 -14.92 17.30
N PRO A 157 -9.00 -14.80 16.00
CA PRO A 157 -7.63 -14.85 15.48
C PRO A 157 -6.72 -13.88 16.24
N PRO A 158 -5.52 -14.33 16.63
CA PRO A 158 -4.61 -13.50 17.42
C PRO A 158 -4.28 -12.21 16.66
N LYS A 159 -4.13 -11.09 17.39
CA LYS A 159 -3.82 -9.80 16.77
C LYS A 159 -2.38 -9.80 16.25
N VAL A 160 -2.13 -9.20 15.09
CA VAL A 160 -0.76 -8.95 14.61
C VAL A 160 -0.01 -8.14 15.68
N PRO A 161 1.16 -8.58 16.13
CA PRO A 161 1.94 -7.89 17.16
C PRO A 161 2.63 -6.65 16.58
N ASP A 162 2.87 -5.66 17.45
CA ASP A 162 3.74 -4.54 17.07
C ASP A 162 5.19 -5.03 16.98
N ALA A 163 5.95 -4.57 15.99
CA ALA A 163 7.32 -5.01 15.76
C ALA A 163 8.25 -3.82 15.50
N TYR A 164 9.55 -4.02 15.78
CA TYR A 164 10.59 -3.11 15.30
C TYR A 164 11.51 -3.88 14.38
N GLU A 165 11.91 -3.22 13.30
CA GLU A 165 12.84 -3.76 12.31
C GLU A 165 14.02 -2.82 12.12
N PHE A 166 15.22 -3.40 12.04
CA PHE A 166 16.44 -2.69 11.70
C PHE A 166 17.06 -3.31 10.47
N ARG A 167 17.43 -2.47 9.50
CA ARG A 167 18.16 -2.93 8.32
C ARG A 167 19.47 -2.15 8.12
N LEU A 168 20.47 -2.85 7.60
CA LEU A 168 21.68 -2.27 7.03
C LEU A 168 21.62 -2.45 5.51
N LEU A 169 21.45 -1.36 4.78
CA LEU A 169 21.41 -1.34 3.33
C LEU A 169 22.81 -1.07 2.79
N LEU A 170 23.28 -1.93 1.91
CA LEU A 170 24.56 -1.82 1.21
C LEU A 170 24.29 -1.76 -0.28
N ALA A 171 24.98 -0.87 -0.99
CA ALA A 171 24.80 -0.75 -2.42
C ALA A 171 26.07 -0.27 -3.12
N GLN A 172 26.28 -0.77 -4.34
CA GLN A 172 27.41 -0.41 -5.17
C GLN A 172 27.01 -0.44 -6.66
N ASP A 173 27.47 0.58 -7.38
CA ASP A 173 27.46 0.60 -8.84
C ASP A 173 28.88 0.27 -9.34
N PHE A 174 28.97 -0.73 -10.22
CA PHE A 174 30.20 -1.20 -10.85
C PHE A 174 30.27 -0.75 -12.31
N GLY A 175 30.47 0.56 -12.51
CA GLY A 175 30.76 1.13 -13.82
C GLY A 175 29.57 1.11 -14.78
N GLU A 176 28.37 1.45 -14.28
CA GLU A 176 27.13 1.67 -15.05
C GLU A 176 26.60 0.44 -15.81
N ARG A 177 27.23 -0.73 -15.60
CA ARG A 177 26.82 -2.00 -16.23
C ARG A 177 26.17 -2.95 -15.26
N LEU A 178 26.54 -2.84 -13.99
CA LEU A 178 26.16 -3.79 -12.96
C LEU A 178 25.96 -3.03 -11.67
N GLU A 179 24.72 -2.96 -11.24
CA GLU A 179 24.35 -2.42 -9.94
C GLU A 179 24.07 -3.58 -9.00
N TRP A 180 24.45 -3.42 -7.75
CA TRP A 180 24.28 -4.42 -6.71
C TRP A 180 23.80 -3.77 -5.43
N ALA A 181 22.87 -4.42 -4.74
CA ALA A 181 22.47 -4.04 -3.39
C ALA A 181 22.19 -5.26 -2.51
N MET A 182 22.30 -5.06 -1.21
CA MET A 182 22.04 -6.06 -0.20
C MET A 182 21.52 -5.40 1.08
N ASN A 183 20.40 -5.90 1.60
CA ASN A 183 19.85 -5.49 2.89
C ASN A 183 20.06 -6.63 3.87
N TRP A 184 20.75 -6.37 4.98
CA TRP A 184 20.68 -7.23 6.17
C TRP A 184 19.57 -6.72 7.05
N PHE A 185 18.70 -7.60 7.54
CA PHE A 185 17.58 -7.19 8.37
C PHE A 185 17.43 -8.05 9.62
N PHE A 186 16.87 -7.42 10.64
CA PHE A 186 16.49 -8.03 11.90
C PHE A 186 15.18 -7.41 12.36
N GLU A 187 14.17 -8.24 12.53
CA GLU A 187 12.88 -7.86 13.07
C GLU A 187 12.62 -8.60 14.38
N LYS A 188 11.94 -7.90 15.29
CA LYS A 188 11.45 -8.51 16.50
C LYS A 188 10.11 -7.93 16.92
N GLU A 189 9.18 -8.83 17.19
CA GLU A 189 7.90 -8.52 17.78
C GLU A 189 8.04 -8.14 19.27
N ASN A 190 7.26 -7.15 19.68
CA ASN A 190 7.23 -6.62 21.04
C ASN A 190 6.30 -7.44 21.95
N THR A 191 5.26 -8.03 21.37
CA THR A 191 4.15 -8.72 22.05
C THR A 191 3.89 -10.09 21.41
N GLY A 192 2.93 -10.86 21.92
CA GLY A 192 2.63 -12.21 21.41
C GLY A 192 3.78 -13.19 21.65
N ASP A 193 4.06 -14.03 20.66
CA ASP A 193 5.06 -15.10 20.75
C ASP A 193 6.50 -14.61 20.56
N ARG A 194 6.67 -13.30 20.41
CA ARG A 194 7.97 -12.64 20.27
C ARG A 194 8.76 -13.24 19.11
N GLY A 195 8.08 -13.34 17.97
CA GLY A 195 8.64 -13.62 16.68
C GLY A 195 9.92 -12.83 16.48
N ARG A 196 10.93 -13.52 15.99
CA ARG A 196 12.24 -12.95 15.67
C ARG A 196 12.62 -13.44 14.30
N GLU A 197 12.68 -12.49 13.39
CA GLU A 197 13.15 -12.69 12.04
C GLU A 197 14.53 -12.07 11.86
N TRP A 198 15.39 -12.74 11.13
CA TRP A 198 16.58 -12.11 10.58
C TRP A 198 16.92 -12.75 9.25
N GLY A 199 17.62 -12.00 8.41
CA GLY A 199 17.89 -12.47 7.07
C GLY A 199 18.63 -11.46 6.24
N PHE A 200 18.62 -11.72 4.94
CA PHE A 200 19.09 -10.76 3.97
C PHE A 200 18.31 -10.85 2.66
N SER A 201 18.13 -9.71 2.02
CA SER A 201 17.75 -9.62 0.62
C SER A 201 18.93 -9.12 -0.20
N GLN A 202 19.07 -9.64 -1.41
CA GLN A 202 20.17 -9.30 -2.31
C GLN A 202 19.68 -9.27 -3.74
N SER A 203 20.11 -8.23 -4.46
CA SER A 203 19.78 -8.07 -5.86
C SER A 203 20.97 -7.59 -6.68
N ILE A 204 20.98 -8.00 -7.94
CA ILE A 204 21.94 -7.55 -8.93
C ILE A 204 21.21 -7.24 -10.23
N MET A 205 21.43 -6.05 -10.79
CA MET A 205 20.70 -5.58 -11.95
C MET A 205 21.65 -4.99 -13.00
N THR A 206 21.28 -5.18 -14.27
CA THR A 206 21.98 -4.61 -15.42
C THR A 206 20.99 -3.90 -16.34
N PRO A 207 21.30 -2.67 -16.81
CA PRO A 207 20.49 -1.98 -17.81
C PRO A 207 20.68 -2.63 -19.20
N VAL A 208 19.59 -2.98 -19.89
CA VAL A 208 19.65 -3.75 -21.17
C VAL A 208 19.37 -2.88 -22.41
N PHE A 209 18.39 -1.98 -22.36
CA PHE A 209 17.98 -1.17 -23.51
C PHE A 209 18.18 0.35 -23.27
N LEU A 210 19.08 0.95 -24.06
CA LEU A 210 19.16 2.37 -24.46
C LEU A 210 19.60 3.40 -23.38
N PRO A 211 20.01 4.64 -23.78
CA PRO A 211 20.95 5.52 -23.07
C PRO A 211 20.58 6.05 -21.68
N ASN A 212 19.48 5.61 -21.08
CA ASN A 212 18.90 6.21 -19.86
C ASN A 212 18.36 5.15 -18.87
N GLU A 213 18.89 3.92 -18.89
CA GLU A 213 18.51 2.85 -17.95
C GLU A 213 17.00 2.56 -17.86
N ARG A 214 16.28 2.67 -18.99
CA ARG A 214 14.81 2.53 -19.00
C ARG A 214 14.33 1.10 -18.73
N LEU A 215 15.17 0.11 -18.99
CA LEU A 215 14.89 -1.29 -18.66
C LEU A 215 16.10 -1.89 -17.97
N LYS A 216 15.90 -2.40 -16.76
CA LYS A 216 16.87 -3.22 -16.05
C LYS A 216 16.33 -4.64 -15.92
N VAL A 217 17.23 -5.59 -16.03
CA VAL A 217 16.96 -7.00 -15.73
C VAL A 217 17.99 -7.45 -14.71
N GLY A 218 17.63 -8.43 -13.90
CA GLY A 218 18.51 -8.85 -12.83
C GLY A 218 18.12 -10.18 -12.21
N LEU A 219 18.83 -10.50 -11.14
CA LEU A 219 18.49 -11.57 -10.22
C LEU A 219 18.27 -10.96 -8.85
N GLU A 220 17.28 -11.50 -8.16
CA GLU A 220 16.85 -11.10 -6.82
C GLU A 220 16.71 -12.36 -5.97
N MET A 221 17.13 -12.27 -4.72
CA MET A 221 17.00 -13.35 -3.76
C MET A 221 16.74 -12.81 -2.37
N GLU A 222 16.12 -13.63 -1.54
CA GLU A 222 15.86 -13.32 -0.15
C GLU A 222 15.96 -14.59 0.69
N TYR A 223 16.63 -14.47 1.82
CA TYR A 223 16.71 -15.50 2.85
C TYR A 223 16.14 -14.95 4.15
N LYS A 224 15.21 -15.67 4.76
CA LYS A 224 14.69 -15.36 6.10
C LYS A 224 14.87 -16.56 7.02
N ASN A 225 15.19 -16.24 8.26
CA ASN A 225 15.16 -17.16 9.39
C ASN A 225 14.14 -16.63 10.39
N PHE A 226 13.09 -17.41 10.64
CA PHE A 226 12.03 -17.04 11.56
C PHE A 226 11.98 -18.00 12.76
N THR A 227 11.77 -17.43 13.94
CA THR A 227 11.63 -18.18 15.20
C THR A 227 10.61 -17.51 16.10
N VAL A 228 9.74 -18.30 16.74
CA VAL A 228 8.96 -17.85 17.89
C VAL A 228 9.63 -18.27 19.20
N LYS A 229 9.13 -17.79 20.34
CA LYS A 229 9.68 -18.06 21.67
C LYS A 229 9.93 -19.55 21.92
N ASP A 230 9.02 -20.42 21.48
CA ASP A 230 9.04 -21.86 21.79
C ASP A 230 9.75 -22.71 20.72
N THR A 231 9.94 -22.19 19.51
CA THR A 231 10.62 -22.89 18.39
C THR A 231 12.04 -22.39 18.13
N ARG A 232 12.67 -21.68 19.06
CA ARG A 232 14.05 -21.15 18.87
C ARG A 232 15.11 -22.20 18.53
N GLY A 233 14.87 -23.46 18.88
CA GLY A 233 15.74 -24.59 18.56
C GLY A 233 15.49 -25.22 17.18
N ASP A 234 14.38 -24.87 16.53
CA ASP A 234 13.93 -25.42 15.24
C ASP A 234 13.37 -24.28 14.36
N PRO A 235 14.26 -23.44 13.81
CA PRO A 235 13.86 -22.26 13.06
C PRO A 235 13.34 -22.61 11.66
N MET A 236 12.35 -21.84 11.20
CA MET A 236 11.94 -21.87 9.80
C MET A 236 12.98 -21.17 8.93
N HIS A 237 13.26 -21.76 7.77
CA HIS A 237 14.25 -21.26 6.82
C HIS A 237 13.63 -21.08 5.44
N THR A 238 13.36 -19.85 5.05
CA THR A 238 12.86 -19.55 3.71
C THR A 238 13.99 -18.98 2.85
N PHE A 239 14.07 -19.45 1.61
CA PHE A 239 14.99 -18.93 0.62
C PHE A 239 14.30 -18.91 -0.74
N VAL A 240 14.14 -17.72 -1.29
CA VAL A 240 13.55 -17.48 -2.62
C VAL A 240 14.58 -16.82 -3.53
N ILE A 241 14.56 -17.19 -4.81
CA ILE A 241 15.44 -16.60 -5.83
C ILE A 241 14.75 -16.59 -7.19
N GLY A 242 14.95 -15.53 -7.97
CA GLY A 242 14.39 -15.46 -9.30
C GLY A 242 14.89 -14.29 -10.12
N PRO A 243 14.44 -14.20 -11.38
CA PRO A 243 14.68 -13.02 -12.20
C PRO A 243 13.90 -11.82 -11.66
N THR A 244 14.43 -10.63 -11.88
CA THR A 244 13.71 -9.36 -11.69
C THR A 244 13.77 -8.52 -12.97
N LEU A 245 12.69 -7.83 -13.27
CA LEU A 245 12.56 -6.89 -14.38
C LEU A 245 12.10 -5.56 -13.83
N ALA A 246 12.77 -4.48 -14.23
CA ALA A 246 12.43 -3.13 -13.86
C ALA A 246 12.32 -2.25 -15.09
N TRP A 247 11.13 -1.71 -15.33
CA TRP A 247 10.83 -0.87 -16.47
C TRP A 247 10.45 0.54 -16.03
N LYS A 248 11.02 1.56 -16.67
CA LYS A 248 10.69 2.98 -16.45
C LYS A 248 9.95 3.53 -17.69
N PRO A 249 8.60 3.47 -17.72
CA PRO A 249 7.82 4.03 -18.82
C PRO A 249 8.06 5.53 -19.02
N THR A 250 8.31 6.25 -17.91
CA THR A 250 8.61 7.69 -17.89
C THR A 250 9.85 7.95 -17.03
N SER A 251 10.34 9.19 -16.97
CA SER A 251 11.42 9.55 -16.05
C SER A 251 11.02 9.47 -14.59
N GLN A 252 9.72 9.42 -14.26
CA GLN A 252 9.20 9.49 -12.90
C GLN A 252 8.52 8.20 -12.43
N THR A 253 8.06 7.35 -13.34
CA THR A 253 7.33 6.12 -13.02
C THR A 253 8.19 4.89 -13.29
N ARG A 254 7.99 3.84 -12.50
CA ARG A 254 8.66 2.55 -12.64
C ARG A 254 7.69 1.41 -12.35
N LEU A 255 7.81 0.33 -13.10
CA LEU A 255 7.08 -0.92 -12.93
C LEU A 255 8.10 -2.04 -12.79
N ASP A 256 8.06 -2.74 -11.66
CA ASP A 256 8.95 -3.84 -11.35
C ASP A 256 8.16 -5.15 -11.21
N ILE A 257 8.70 -6.24 -11.75
CA ILE A 257 8.09 -7.57 -11.67
C ILE A 257 9.19 -8.58 -11.32
N SER A 258 8.99 -9.35 -10.24
CA SER A 258 9.92 -10.39 -9.81
C SER A 258 9.16 -11.67 -9.47
N PRO A 259 9.22 -12.72 -10.32
CA PRO A 259 8.80 -14.06 -9.94
C PRO A 259 9.95 -14.81 -9.27
N LEU A 260 9.93 -14.92 -7.96
CA LEU A 260 10.91 -15.64 -7.15
C LEU A 260 10.43 -17.08 -6.88
N LEU A 261 11.36 -18.03 -6.85
CA LEU A 261 11.07 -19.45 -6.65
C LEU A 261 11.63 -19.92 -5.31
N GLY A 262 10.81 -20.64 -4.54
CA GLY A 262 11.23 -21.23 -3.27
C GLY A 262 12.22 -22.36 -3.46
N CYS A 263 13.25 -22.34 -2.64
CA CYS A 263 14.37 -23.28 -2.68
C CYS A 263 14.50 -24.14 -1.42
N THR A 264 13.68 -23.89 -0.39
CA THR A 264 13.58 -24.71 0.82
C THR A 264 12.19 -25.30 0.96
N ASP A 265 12.03 -26.23 1.91
CA ASP A 265 10.73 -26.84 2.21
C ASP A 265 9.76 -25.84 2.86
N ASP A 266 10.29 -24.87 3.63
CA ASP A 266 9.51 -23.82 4.29
C ASP A 266 9.18 -22.63 3.35
N SER A 267 9.79 -22.56 2.17
CA SER A 267 9.54 -21.47 1.22
C SER A 267 8.21 -21.65 0.48
N PRO A 268 7.52 -20.56 0.11
CA PRO A 268 6.48 -20.63 -0.91
C PRO A 268 7.08 -21.20 -2.21
N VAL A 269 6.28 -21.97 -2.96
CA VAL A 269 6.70 -22.54 -4.26
C VAL A 269 7.08 -21.42 -5.22
N ALA A 270 6.29 -20.35 -5.22
CA ALA A 270 6.55 -19.14 -5.97
C ALA A 270 6.10 -17.94 -5.15
N ASP A 271 6.90 -16.88 -5.21
CA ASP A 271 6.63 -15.60 -4.58
C ASP A 271 6.76 -14.51 -5.66
N VAL A 272 5.64 -13.85 -5.98
CA VAL A 272 5.53 -13.00 -7.16
C VAL A 272 5.24 -11.57 -6.75
N PHE A 273 6.18 -10.68 -7.06
CA PHE A 273 6.04 -9.25 -6.85
C PHE A 273 5.64 -8.53 -8.12
N ALA A 274 4.70 -7.59 -8.00
CA ALA A 274 4.41 -6.56 -9.00
C ALA A 274 4.34 -5.20 -8.30
N VAL A 275 5.29 -4.32 -8.61
CA VAL A 275 5.42 -3.02 -7.94
C VAL A 275 5.30 -1.90 -8.94
N PHE A 276 4.31 -1.04 -8.75
CA PHE A 276 4.26 0.23 -9.45
C PHE A 276 4.77 1.33 -8.52
N SER A 277 5.69 2.13 -9.01
CA SER A 277 6.23 3.24 -8.24
C SER A 277 6.32 4.54 -9.03
N TRP A 278 6.28 5.63 -8.29
CA TRP A 278 6.31 6.98 -8.82
C TRP A 278 7.16 7.88 -7.93
N LEU A 279 8.23 8.44 -8.50
CA LEU A 279 9.03 9.51 -7.92
C LEU A 279 8.61 10.88 -8.44
N PHE A 280 8.48 11.84 -7.54
CA PHE A 280 8.19 13.23 -7.87
C PHE A 280 8.81 14.20 -6.85
N GLY A 281 8.87 15.49 -7.19
CA GLY A 281 9.60 16.48 -6.38
C GLY A 281 11.11 16.47 -6.65
N GLY A 282 11.81 17.51 -6.19
CA GLY A 282 13.25 17.69 -6.40
C GLY A 282 13.65 18.78 -7.41
N GLU A 283 12.72 19.43 -8.11
CA GLU A 283 13.04 20.58 -8.98
C GLU A 283 13.58 21.75 -8.12
N GLY A 284 14.91 21.91 -8.07
CA GLY A 284 15.58 23.10 -7.55
C GLY A 284 16.24 23.00 -6.17
N ALA A 285 16.26 21.83 -5.50
CA ALA A 285 16.97 21.69 -4.22
C ALA A 285 18.47 21.43 -4.45
N ALA A 286 19.21 22.46 -4.85
CA ALA A 286 20.67 22.45 -4.71
C ALA A 286 20.99 22.14 -3.24
N ALA A 287 21.85 21.15 -3.01
CA ALA A 287 22.32 20.71 -1.69
C ALA A 287 22.49 21.92 -0.75
N GLU A 288 21.57 22.09 0.19
CA GLU A 288 21.49 23.29 1.00
C GLU A 288 22.73 23.32 1.91
N ALA A 289 23.65 24.23 1.63
CA ALA A 289 24.82 24.46 2.46
C ALA A 289 24.41 24.79 3.91
N PRO A 290 25.21 24.41 4.91
CA PRO A 290 24.86 24.54 6.33
C PRO A 290 24.46 25.98 6.70
N VAL A 291 23.44 26.11 7.56
CA VAL A 291 22.86 27.38 8.05
C VAL A 291 23.93 28.34 8.62
N SER A 292 25.10 27.86 9.01
CA SER A 292 26.23 28.66 9.49
C SER A 292 26.91 29.53 8.43
N THR A 293 26.70 29.30 7.13
CA THR A 293 27.28 30.13 6.06
C THR A 293 26.33 31.22 5.56
N ARG A 294 25.04 31.21 5.95
CA ARG A 294 24.06 32.24 5.53
C ARG A 294 24.27 33.63 6.14
N TYR A 295 25.11 33.77 7.16
CA TYR A 295 25.30 35.05 7.87
C TYR A 295 26.74 35.58 7.90
N ARG A 296 27.62 35.15 6.99
CA ARG A 296 29.04 35.58 7.01
C ARG A 296 29.47 36.38 5.78
N TYR A 297 28.70 37.40 5.42
CA TYR A 297 29.19 38.50 4.58
C TYR A 297 28.55 39.84 4.97
N TYR A 298 28.71 40.27 6.23
CA TYR A 298 28.56 41.69 6.59
C TYR A 298 29.44 41.99 7.79
N THR A 299 30.73 42.25 7.55
CA THR A 299 31.57 43.20 8.31
C THR A 299 32.97 43.22 7.72
N GLY A 300 33.32 44.29 7.02
CA GLY A 300 34.68 44.60 6.57
C GLY A 300 34.67 45.91 5.78
N PRO A 301 35.50 46.92 6.14
CA PRO A 301 35.33 48.29 5.67
C PRO A 301 35.79 48.48 4.23
N VAL A 302 35.13 49.45 3.61
CA VAL A 302 35.36 50.07 2.30
C VAL A 302 36.83 50.07 1.84
N SER A 303 37.10 49.40 0.72
CA SER A 303 38.03 49.91 -0.29
C SER A 303 37.46 49.63 -1.67
N ALA A 304 37.42 50.68 -2.46
CA ALA A 304 36.76 50.76 -3.75
C ALA A 304 37.38 49.80 -4.77
N ASP A 305 36.53 49.13 -5.55
CA ASP A 305 36.77 49.01 -6.99
C ASP A 305 35.44 48.93 -7.74
N ARG A 306 35.30 49.86 -8.70
CA ARG A 306 34.16 49.98 -9.61
C ARG A 306 34.35 48.97 -10.75
N TYR A 307 33.60 47.87 -10.72
CA TYR A 307 33.17 47.22 -11.96
C TYR A 307 31.68 46.89 -11.86
N SER A 308 30.95 47.49 -12.80
CA SER A 308 29.50 47.40 -13.02
C SER A 308 29.05 45.94 -13.19
N GLY A 309 28.54 45.33 -12.12
CA GLY A 309 27.76 44.10 -12.19
C GLY A 309 26.37 44.38 -12.76
N LYS A 310 26.03 43.76 -13.89
CA LYS A 310 24.61 43.57 -14.25
C LYS A 310 24.05 42.59 -13.23
N GLU A 311 23.26 43.09 -12.29
CA GLU A 311 22.41 42.24 -11.44
C GLU A 311 21.37 41.56 -12.33
N THR A 312 21.62 40.29 -12.66
CA THR A 312 20.57 39.40 -13.16
C THR A 312 19.64 39.10 -11.98
N LYS A 313 18.57 39.87 -11.81
CA LYS A 313 17.47 39.46 -10.95
C LYS A 313 16.92 38.14 -11.50
N GLN A 314 17.20 37.05 -10.80
CA GLN A 314 16.62 35.75 -11.06
C GLN A 314 15.11 35.86 -10.82
N PHE A 315 14.34 36.04 -11.89
CA PHE A 315 12.89 35.95 -11.84
C PHE A 315 12.53 34.49 -11.57
N VAL A 316 12.22 34.16 -10.32
CA VAL A 316 11.58 32.88 -9.99
C VAL A 316 10.19 32.95 -10.62
N LEU A 317 9.96 32.15 -11.67
CA LEU A 317 8.64 32.02 -12.26
C LEU A 317 7.68 31.55 -11.14
N PRO A 318 6.52 32.20 -10.94
CA PRO A 318 5.56 31.76 -9.95
C PRO A 318 5.13 30.33 -10.29
N CYS A 319 5.21 29.43 -9.30
CA CYS A 319 4.91 28.03 -9.51
C CYS A 319 3.52 27.84 -10.11
N PRO A 320 3.35 26.96 -11.11
CA PRO A 320 2.05 26.70 -11.70
C PRO A 320 1.09 26.18 -10.64
N GLN A 321 -0.04 26.87 -10.49
CA GLN A 321 -1.11 26.44 -9.59
C GLN A 321 -1.97 25.39 -10.30
N TRP A 322 -1.95 24.16 -9.77
CA TRP A 322 -2.68 23.02 -10.34
C TRP A 322 -4.07 22.84 -9.77
N TYR A 323 -4.31 23.36 -8.57
CA TYR A 323 -5.55 23.22 -7.80
C TYR A 323 -6.21 24.57 -7.61
N GLY A 324 -7.49 24.69 -8.00
CA GLY A 324 -8.27 25.91 -7.89
C GLY A 324 -8.76 26.20 -6.48
N ASP A 325 -8.97 27.48 -6.16
CA ASP A 325 -9.61 27.87 -4.90
C ASP A 325 -11.13 27.69 -4.95
N ASN A 326 -11.74 27.90 -6.11
CA ASN A 326 -13.16 27.66 -6.35
C ASN A 326 -13.29 26.66 -7.48
N GLU A 327 -13.55 25.40 -7.13
CA GLU A 327 -13.38 24.30 -8.08
C GLU A 327 -14.39 23.18 -7.80
N TRP A 328 -15.07 22.74 -8.86
CA TRP A 328 -15.88 21.53 -8.82
C TRP A 328 -15.01 20.33 -9.17
N ASN A 329 -15.08 19.29 -8.36
CA ASN A 329 -14.38 18.03 -8.58
C ASN A 329 -15.45 16.93 -8.71
N VAL A 330 -15.41 16.21 -9.83
CA VAL A 330 -16.24 15.03 -10.08
C VAL A 330 -15.32 13.84 -10.20
N ASN A 331 -15.38 12.95 -9.22
CA ASN A 331 -14.51 11.79 -9.15
C ASN A 331 -15.30 10.51 -9.42
N LEU A 332 -14.72 9.60 -10.19
CA LEU A 332 -15.25 8.27 -10.47
C LEU A 332 -14.18 7.25 -10.13
N TRP A 333 -14.53 6.25 -9.31
CA TRP A 333 -13.55 5.32 -8.76
C TRP A 333 -14.08 3.89 -8.70
N GLY A 334 -13.16 2.95 -8.85
CA GLY A 334 -13.34 1.54 -8.51
C GLY A 334 -12.84 1.27 -7.10
N THR A 335 -13.42 0.27 -6.45
CA THR A 335 -13.02 -0.10 -5.09
C THR A 335 -13.00 -1.59 -4.86
N TYR A 336 -12.11 -1.98 -3.95
CA TYR A 336 -12.14 -3.25 -3.27
C TYR A 336 -12.33 -3.05 -1.77
N VAL A 337 -13.23 -3.83 -1.17
CA VAL A 337 -13.68 -3.68 0.21
C VAL A 337 -13.35 -4.93 1.01
N PHE A 338 -12.84 -4.72 2.22
CA PHE A 338 -12.52 -5.74 3.22
C PHE A 338 -13.41 -5.52 4.44
N THR A 339 -14.15 -6.55 4.88
CA THR A 339 -15.12 -6.41 5.99
C THR A 339 -14.54 -6.86 7.33
N ASN A 340 -13.28 -7.31 7.36
CA ASN A 340 -12.65 -7.96 8.52
C ASN A 340 -13.57 -9.02 9.15
N ALA A 341 -14.35 -9.71 8.32
CA ALA A 341 -15.19 -10.82 8.71
C ALA A 341 -14.42 -12.12 8.50
N GLU A 342 -14.43 -12.99 9.50
CA GLU A 342 -14.12 -14.40 9.32
C GLU A 342 -15.44 -15.08 9.03
N TYR A 343 -15.66 -15.42 7.77
CA TYR A 343 -16.78 -16.25 7.39
C TYR A 343 -16.26 -17.63 7.02
N SER A 344 -16.14 -18.50 8.02
CA SER A 344 -15.90 -19.93 7.81
C SER A 344 -16.70 -20.74 8.83
N PRO A 345 -18.05 -20.69 8.79
CA PRO A 345 -18.83 -21.52 9.69
C PRO A 345 -18.60 -22.98 9.30
N ASN A 346 -17.96 -23.74 10.19
CA ASN A 346 -17.83 -25.18 10.05
C ASN A 346 -19.22 -25.80 10.30
N LEU A 347 -19.98 -26.00 9.23
CA LEU A 347 -21.38 -26.42 9.27
C LEU A 347 -21.55 -27.84 8.76
N ASP A 348 -20.69 -28.74 9.22
CA ASP A 348 -20.99 -30.16 9.13
C ASP A 348 -22.15 -30.45 10.09
N ILE A 349 -23.20 -31.12 9.58
CA ILE A 349 -24.41 -31.47 10.35
C ILE A 349 -24.03 -32.08 11.72
N PRO A 350 -23.06 -33.01 11.84
CA PRO A 350 -22.59 -33.54 13.12
C PRO A 350 -22.15 -32.48 14.16
N ASP A 351 -21.40 -31.46 13.74
CA ASP A 351 -20.85 -30.42 14.63
C ASP A 351 -21.94 -29.48 15.16
N LEU A 352 -22.94 -29.17 14.32
CA LEU A 352 -24.14 -28.41 14.69
C LEU A 352 -24.94 -29.12 15.80
N ILE A 353 -24.94 -30.46 15.80
CA ILE A 353 -25.68 -31.26 16.76
C ILE A 353 -24.90 -31.44 18.06
N GLN A 354 -23.59 -31.61 17.97
CA GLN A 354 -22.72 -31.68 19.14
C GLN A 354 -22.79 -30.39 19.98
N SER A 355 -22.71 -29.23 19.33
CA SER A 355 -22.84 -27.92 20.01
C SER A 355 -24.19 -27.73 20.72
N THR A 356 -25.28 -28.25 20.12
CA THR A 356 -26.61 -28.23 20.76
C THR A 356 -26.69 -29.15 21.98
N THR A 357 -26.01 -30.30 21.92
CA THR A 357 -25.93 -31.28 23.02
C THR A 357 -25.17 -30.68 24.22
N GLU A 358 -24.21 -29.80 23.95
CA GLU A 358 -23.38 -29.09 24.93
C GLU A 358 -24.06 -27.80 25.49
N GLY A 359 -25.27 -27.47 25.02
CA GLY A 359 -26.10 -26.39 25.58
C GLY A 359 -26.03 -25.05 24.86
N ALA A 360 -25.32 -24.96 23.72
CA ALA A 360 -25.36 -23.78 22.86
C ALA A 360 -26.60 -23.85 21.95
N THR A 361 -27.44 -22.81 21.98
CA THR A 361 -28.72 -22.76 21.21
C THR A 361 -28.66 -21.85 19.98
N VAL A 362 -27.55 -21.13 19.79
CA VAL A 362 -27.31 -20.23 18.65
C VAL A 362 -25.91 -20.53 18.12
N LEU A 363 -25.84 -21.08 16.91
CA LEU A 363 -24.62 -21.65 16.32
C LEU A 363 -23.91 -20.74 15.31
N GLY A 364 -24.27 -19.45 15.28
CA GLY A 364 -23.52 -18.44 14.53
C GLY A 364 -24.38 -17.28 14.05
N SER A 365 -23.96 -16.06 14.36
CA SER A 365 -24.36 -14.85 13.65
C SER A 365 -23.09 -14.05 13.36
N PHE A 366 -22.31 -14.48 12.36
CA PHE A 366 -21.04 -13.84 11.98
C PHE A 366 -21.19 -12.90 10.77
N ASP A 367 -22.41 -12.49 10.43
CA ASP A 367 -22.67 -11.62 9.28
C ASP A 367 -22.35 -10.15 9.64
N ARG A 368 -21.31 -9.57 9.02
CA ARG A 368 -21.07 -8.13 9.04
C ARG A 368 -22.08 -7.47 8.10
N TYR A 369 -22.40 -6.20 8.33
CA TYR A 369 -23.37 -5.48 7.49
C TYR A 369 -23.17 -5.62 5.96
N ILE A 370 -21.93 -5.62 5.46
CA ILE A 370 -21.63 -5.81 4.02
C ILE A 370 -21.74 -7.28 3.60
N GLY A 371 -21.44 -8.24 4.47
CA GLY A 371 -21.49 -9.68 4.19
C GLY A 371 -20.20 -10.40 4.51
N ASN A 372 -19.85 -11.31 3.60
CA ASN A 372 -18.61 -12.07 3.61
C ASN A 372 -17.39 -11.15 3.63
N ASP A 373 -16.20 -11.74 3.66
CA ASP A 373 -14.92 -11.07 3.87
C ASP A 373 -14.60 -9.90 2.90
N HIS A 374 -15.17 -9.91 1.69
CA HIS A 374 -14.84 -8.92 0.67
C HIS A 374 -16.01 -8.48 -0.22
N ALA A 375 -15.85 -7.32 -0.88
CA ALA A 375 -16.74 -6.88 -1.96
C ALA A 375 -15.97 -6.07 -3.01
N TRP A 376 -16.38 -6.17 -4.27
CA TRP A 376 -15.92 -5.29 -5.35
C TRP A 376 -17.00 -4.28 -5.66
N GLY A 377 -16.60 -3.07 -6.02
CA GLY A 377 -17.59 -2.08 -6.39
C GLY A 377 -17.00 -0.87 -7.07
N GLY A 378 -17.82 0.16 -7.13
CA GLY A 378 -17.42 1.46 -7.61
C GLY A 378 -18.34 2.53 -7.09
N GLY A 379 -17.89 3.77 -7.24
CA GLY A 379 -18.62 4.92 -6.77
C GLY A 379 -18.16 6.18 -7.47
N GLY A 380 -18.76 7.27 -7.03
CA GLY A 380 -18.34 8.59 -7.43
C GLY A 380 -18.66 9.61 -6.36
N ASP A 381 -17.96 10.72 -6.44
CA ASP A 381 -18.21 11.85 -5.57
C ASP A 381 -18.19 13.17 -6.36
N ILE A 382 -19.03 14.09 -5.90
CA ILE A 382 -19.05 15.48 -6.38
C ILE A 382 -18.68 16.36 -5.21
N LYS A 383 -17.56 17.07 -5.32
CA LYS A 383 -17.02 17.97 -4.30
C LYS A 383 -16.94 19.39 -4.84
N TYR A 384 -17.29 20.36 -4.00
CA TYR A 384 -17.02 21.77 -4.25
C TYR A 384 -15.99 22.26 -3.24
N PHE A 385 -14.88 22.78 -3.75
CA PHE A 385 -13.83 23.42 -2.97
C PHE A 385 -14.12 24.92 -2.89
N PHE A 386 -14.29 25.44 -1.68
CA PHE A 386 -14.42 26.89 -1.42
C PHE A 386 -13.06 27.58 -1.36
N HIS A 387 -12.05 26.78 -1.03
CA HIS A 387 -10.64 27.10 -1.12
C HIS A 387 -9.92 25.82 -1.54
N ARG A 388 -8.73 25.91 -2.14
CA ARG A 388 -7.96 24.73 -2.59
C ARG A 388 -7.68 23.70 -1.46
N TYR A 389 -7.83 24.14 -0.21
CA TYR A 389 -7.53 23.36 0.98
C TYR A 389 -8.72 22.65 1.61
N PHE A 390 -9.95 23.07 1.33
CA PHE A 390 -11.12 22.44 1.93
C PHE A 390 -12.35 22.51 1.03
N GLY A 391 -13.08 21.40 0.99
CA GLY A 391 -14.28 21.25 0.20
C GLY A 391 -15.33 20.41 0.91
N ILE A 392 -16.57 20.54 0.43
CA ILE A 392 -17.69 19.69 0.83
C ILE A 392 -18.15 18.90 -0.37
N GLY A 393 -18.68 17.71 -0.17
CA GLY A 393 -19.16 16.90 -1.27
C GLY A 393 -20.26 15.93 -0.89
N LEU A 394 -20.76 15.27 -1.93
CA LEU A 394 -21.65 14.12 -1.83
C LEU A 394 -20.94 12.94 -2.47
N GLU A 395 -20.90 11.81 -1.76
CA GLU A 395 -20.34 10.55 -2.25
C GLU A 395 -21.45 9.50 -2.31
N GLY A 396 -21.43 8.70 -3.37
CA GLY A 396 -22.29 7.54 -3.50
C GLY A 396 -21.52 6.36 -4.08
N PHE A 397 -21.75 5.17 -3.54
CA PHE A 397 -21.11 3.95 -4.02
C PHE A 397 -22.03 2.75 -4.00
N ALA A 398 -21.70 1.76 -4.81
CA ALA A 398 -22.34 0.46 -4.85
C ALA A 398 -21.29 -0.64 -4.85
N LEU A 399 -21.51 -1.65 -4.00
CA LEU A 399 -20.65 -2.81 -3.81
C LEU A 399 -21.44 -4.06 -4.17
N ASN A 400 -20.84 -4.96 -4.95
CA ASN A 400 -21.28 -6.32 -5.10
C ASN A 400 -20.59 -7.17 -4.03
N ALA A 401 -21.33 -7.47 -2.97
CA ALA A 401 -20.90 -8.31 -1.88
C ALA A 401 -21.38 -9.74 -2.12
N HIS A 402 -20.50 -10.70 -1.85
CA HIS A 402 -20.92 -12.10 -1.78
C HIS A 402 -21.44 -12.37 -0.37
N LYS A 403 -22.50 -13.18 -0.27
CA LYS A 403 -22.98 -13.78 0.97
C LYS A 403 -23.20 -15.26 0.70
N ARG A 404 -22.68 -16.11 1.55
CA ARG A 404 -23.12 -17.51 1.61
C ARG A 404 -24.19 -17.58 2.68
N SER A 405 -25.27 -18.30 2.42
CA SER A 405 -26.40 -18.53 3.33
C SER A 405 -26.63 -20.03 3.44
N PHE A 406 -27.35 -20.44 4.47
CA PHE A 406 -27.65 -21.84 4.74
C PHE A 406 -29.11 -22.01 5.11
N ASP A 407 -29.72 -23.03 4.55
CA ASP A 407 -31.06 -23.49 4.89
C ASP A 407 -30.96 -24.88 5.50
N ILE A 408 -31.34 -24.98 6.78
CA ILE A 408 -31.33 -26.23 7.55
C ILE A 408 -32.75 -26.44 8.08
N ASP A 409 -33.39 -27.51 7.62
CA ASP A 409 -34.67 -28.03 8.14
C ASP A 409 -34.46 -29.48 8.56
N LEU A 410 -34.31 -29.67 9.87
CA LEU A 410 -34.21 -30.99 10.50
C LEU A 410 -35.47 -31.22 11.33
N ARG A 411 -36.34 -32.12 10.86
CA ARG A 411 -37.52 -32.61 11.58
C ARG A 411 -37.52 -34.14 11.57
N PRO A 412 -36.76 -34.76 12.49
CA PRO A 412 -36.51 -36.20 12.47
C PRO A 412 -37.78 -37.05 12.59
N LEU A 413 -38.77 -36.59 13.36
CA LEU A 413 -40.06 -37.27 13.52
C LEU A 413 -40.93 -37.23 12.24
N ASP A 414 -40.71 -36.24 11.38
CA ASP A 414 -41.40 -36.09 10.10
C ASP A 414 -40.60 -36.68 8.92
N GLY A 415 -39.40 -37.22 9.18
CA GLY A 415 -38.50 -37.78 8.17
C GLY A 415 -37.83 -36.73 7.26
N VAL A 416 -37.79 -35.46 7.67
CA VAL A 416 -37.22 -34.37 6.88
C VAL A 416 -35.78 -34.07 7.34
N PHE A 417 -34.85 -34.16 6.39
CA PHE A 417 -33.43 -33.82 6.57
C PHE A 417 -32.95 -33.03 5.36
N ILE A 418 -33.02 -31.70 5.43
CA ILE A 418 -32.60 -30.82 4.34
C ILE A 418 -31.52 -29.88 4.87
N GLY A 419 -30.35 -29.94 4.24
CA GLY A 419 -29.27 -28.97 4.41
C GLY A 419 -28.88 -28.45 3.04
N ARG A 420 -28.96 -27.14 2.83
CA ARG A 420 -28.55 -26.48 1.58
C ARG A 420 -27.64 -25.31 1.89
N ASN A 421 -26.55 -25.24 1.13
CA ASN A 421 -25.73 -24.03 1.01
C ASN A 421 -26.26 -23.23 -0.17
N ILE A 422 -26.47 -21.93 0.03
CA ILE A 422 -26.92 -20.99 -0.98
C ILE A 422 -25.85 -19.91 -1.10
N ASP A 423 -25.22 -19.78 -2.26
CA ASP A 423 -24.35 -18.65 -2.56
C ASP A 423 -25.20 -17.55 -3.22
N ASP A 424 -25.24 -16.37 -2.61
CA ASP A 424 -26.03 -15.25 -3.09
C ASP A 424 -25.18 -13.98 -3.28
N GLN A 425 -25.50 -13.22 -4.32
CA GLN A 425 -24.84 -11.94 -4.62
C GLN A 425 -25.76 -10.79 -4.23
N ARG A 426 -25.25 -9.80 -3.50
CA ARG A 426 -26.03 -8.64 -3.08
C ARG A 426 -25.37 -7.32 -3.41
N VAL A 427 -26.20 -6.33 -3.71
CA VAL A 427 -25.77 -4.95 -3.93
C VAL A 427 -25.96 -4.16 -2.64
N VAL A 428 -24.86 -3.74 -2.04
CA VAL A 428 -24.84 -2.81 -0.90
C VAL A 428 -24.54 -1.41 -1.44
N GLY A 429 -25.35 -0.42 -1.09
CA GLY A 429 -25.18 0.96 -1.53
C GLY A 429 -25.04 1.91 -0.35
N ALA A 430 -24.33 3.02 -0.56
CA ALA A 430 -24.25 4.11 0.42
C ALA A 430 -24.40 5.48 -0.24
N ALA A 431 -24.88 6.44 0.55
CA ALA A 431 -24.90 7.85 0.21
C ALA A 431 -24.42 8.67 1.42
N LEU A 432 -23.42 9.52 1.19
CA LEU A 432 -22.66 10.22 2.23
C LEU A 432 -22.54 11.70 1.90
N GLY A 433 -22.67 12.56 2.92
CA GLY A 433 -22.15 13.93 2.86
C GLY A 433 -20.71 13.93 3.39
N THR A 434 -19.78 14.53 2.65
CA THR A 434 -18.35 14.50 2.98
C THR A 434 -17.78 15.91 3.15
N PHE A 435 -16.79 16.01 4.03
CA PHE A 435 -15.90 17.16 4.17
C PHE A 435 -14.48 16.70 3.85
N THR A 436 -13.79 17.43 2.99
CA THR A 436 -12.45 17.08 2.49
C THR A 436 -11.47 18.19 2.84
N LEU A 437 -10.34 17.82 3.43
CA LEU A 437 -9.14 18.63 3.55
C LEU A 437 -8.14 18.16 2.49
N ARG A 438 -7.61 19.09 1.69
CA ARG A 438 -6.65 18.82 0.63
C ARG A 438 -5.45 19.72 0.85
N TYR A 439 -4.23 19.22 0.65
CA TYR A 439 -3.03 20.04 0.76
C TYR A 439 -2.26 20.00 -0.57
N PRO A 440 -2.54 20.93 -1.50
CA PRO A 440 -1.76 21.06 -2.72
C PRO A 440 -0.31 21.40 -2.39
N ILE A 441 0.62 20.49 -2.67
CA ILE A 441 2.03 20.72 -2.39
C ILE A 441 2.54 21.76 -3.40
N PRO A 442 3.09 22.91 -2.93
CA PRO A 442 3.54 23.98 -3.82
C PRO A 442 4.49 23.48 -4.91
N CYS A 443 4.30 23.98 -6.13
CA CYS A 443 5.12 23.63 -7.30
C CYS A 443 4.99 22.18 -7.78
N THR A 444 4.06 21.40 -7.21
CA THR A 444 3.77 20.03 -7.65
C THR A 444 2.34 19.88 -8.18
N ARG A 445 2.09 18.76 -8.85
CA ARG A 445 0.75 18.31 -9.29
C ARG A 445 0.02 17.50 -8.22
N PHE A 446 0.61 17.30 -7.04
CA PHE A 446 0.09 16.43 -6.01
C PHE A 446 -0.66 17.21 -4.94
N ALA A 447 -1.70 16.58 -4.41
CA ALA A 447 -2.38 17.03 -3.23
C ALA A 447 -2.78 15.84 -2.37
N PRO A 448 -2.03 15.53 -1.29
CA PRO A 448 -2.56 14.66 -0.25
C PRO A 448 -3.87 15.24 0.26
N TYR A 449 -4.83 14.36 0.53
CA TYR A 449 -6.11 14.75 1.07
C TYR A 449 -6.58 13.76 2.13
N ALA A 450 -7.38 14.26 3.06
CA ALA A 450 -8.12 13.47 4.01
C ALA A 450 -9.57 13.94 3.97
N TRP A 451 -10.50 13.02 4.16
CA TRP A 451 -11.92 13.32 4.14
C TRP A 451 -12.65 12.52 5.20
N ALA A 452 -13.73 13.08 5.69
CA ALA A 452 -14.63 12.43 6.62
C ALA A 452 -16.06 12.83 6.28
N GLY A 453 -16.98 11.90 6.47
CA GLY A 453 -18.37 12.07 6.10
C GLY A 453 -19.29 11.17 6.90
N GLY A 454 -20.57 11.45 6.78
CA GLY A 454 -21.63 10.68 7.41
C GLY A 454 -22.84 10.59 6.50
N GLY A 455 -23.59 9.50 6.63
CA GLY A 455 -24.75 9.27 5.79
C GLY A 455 -25.44 7.96 6.10
N VAL A 456 -25.99 7.37 5.05
CA VAL A 456 -26.76 6.12 5.14
C VAL A 456 -26.18 5.06 4.22
N ILE A 457 -26.20 3.83 4.71
CA ILE A 457 -25.87 2.64 3.94
C ILE A 457 -27.10 1.74 3.94
N PHE A 458 -27.37 1.08 2.82
CA PHE A 458 -28.58 0.28 2.57
C PHE A 458 -28.26 -0.95 1.73
N GLY A 459 -29.16 -1.94 1.74
CA GLY A 459 -29.00 -3.18 0.98
C GLY A 459 -28.14 -4.25 1.67
N GLY A 460 -27.67 -4.00 2.89
CA GLY A 460 -26.93 -4.94 3.74
C GLY A 460 -27.69 -5.28 5.04
N GLY A 461 -27.00 -5.88 6.00
CA GLY A 461 -27.52 -6.14 7.35
C GLY A 461 -28.48 -7.33 7.48
N GLU A 462 -28.76 -8.04 6.39
CA GLU A 462 -29.43 -9.34 6.42
C GLU A 462 -28.59 -10.32 7.22
N SER A 463 -29.18 -11.15 8.07
CA SER A 463 -28.46 -12.15 8.87
C SER A 463 -29.24 -13.45 8.96
N ASP A 464 -28.53 -14.57 9.05
CA ASP A 464 -29.13 -15.89 9.21
C ASP A 464 -28.76 -16.45 10.57
N SER A 465 -29.72 -17.03 11.29
CA SER A 465 -29.48 -17.71 12.56
C SER A 465 -30.10 -19.09 12.53
N VAL A 466 -29.41 -20.09 13.09
CA VAL A 466 -29.94 -21.44 13.25
C VAL A 466 -30.33 -21.63 14.71
N THR A 467 -31.59 -21.95 14.96
CA THR A 467 -32.08 -22.30 16.30
C THR A 467 -32.32 -23.81 16.36
N THR A 468 -31.80 -24.43 17.41
CA THR A 468 -32.00 -25.85 17.68
C THR A 468 -32.89 -26.04 18.93
N GLN A 469 -33.81 -27.00 18.88
CA GLN A 469 -34.74 -27.31 19.96
C GLN A 469 -34.80 -28.82 20.24
N PRO A 470 -34.63 -29.25 21.50
CA PRO A 470 -34.74 -30.66 21.85
C PRO A 470 -36.19 -31.17 21.74
N ILE A 471 -36.36 -32.43 21.34
CA ILE A 471 -37.68 -33.06 21.26
C ILE A 471 -38.10 -33.58 22.65
N PRO A 472 -39.28 -33.16 23.19
CA PRO A 472 -39.71 -33.58 24.51
C PRO A 472 -39.78 -35.11 24.66
N GLY A 473 -39.05 -35.64 25.66
CA GLY A 473 -39.05 -37.07 25.97
C GLY A 473 -37.97 -37.90 25.27
N LEU A 474 -37.07 -37.26 24.50
CA LEU A 474 -35.90 -37.89 23.90
C LEU A 474 -34.60 -37.26 24.46
N PRO A 475 -33.48 -37.99 24.48
CA PRO A 475 -32.18 -37.42 24.85
C PRO A 475 -31.78 -36.28 23.89
N ASN A 476 -30.93 -35.36 24.34
CA ASN A 476 -30.42 -34.26 23.51
C ASN A 476 -29.29 -34.75 22.59
N GLU A 477 -29.53 -35.74 21.74
CA GLU A 477 -28.51 -36.34 20.85
C GLU A 477 -29.01 -36.32 19.40
N PHE A 478 -28.17 -36.55 18.40
CA PHE A 478 -28.68 -36.80 17.04
C PHE A 478 -29.35 -38.17 16.96
N PRO A 479 -30.50 -38.36 16.28
CA PRO A 479 -31.32 -37.40 15.54
C PRO A 479 -32.59 -37.01 16.31
N THR A 480 -32.47 -36.48 17.53
CA THR A 480 -33.63 -36.17 18.40
C THR A 480 -33.77 -34.67 18.72
N VAL A 481 -33.22 -33.82 17.85
CA VAL A 481 -33.26 -32.34 17.91
C VAL A 481 -33.89 -31.79 16.63
N ASN A 482 -34.76 -30.79 16.77
CA ASN A 482 -35.26 -29.98 15.64
C ASN A 482 -34.30 -28.82 15.37
N ALA A 483 -34.00 -28.52 14.11
CA ALA A 483 -33.24 -27.34 13.74
C ALA A 483 -33.96 -26.56 12.64
N GLN A 484 -34.03 -25.24 12.80
CA GLN A 484 -34.60 -24.33 11.81
C GLN A 484 -33.71 -23.10 11.63
N SER A 485 -33.49 -22.73 10.37
CA SER A 485 -32.92 -21.45 9.95
C SER A 485 -33.99 -20.34 10.06
N HIS A 486 -33.56 -19.18 10.57
CA HIS A 486 -34.31 -17.93 10.53
C HIS A 486 -33.51 -16.91 9.71
N HIS A 487 -34.15 -16.30 8.72
CA HIS A 487 -33.57 -15.24 7.89
C HIS A 487 -34.14 -13.89 8.34
N PHE A 488 -33.24 -12.94 8.63
CA PHE A 488 -33.58 -11.56 8.96
C PHE A 488 -33.37 -10.67 7.75
N ASP A 489 -34.36 -9.86 7.40
CA ASP A 489 -34.36 -8.98 6.22
C ASP A 489 -33.28 -7.86 6.27
N ARG A 490 -33.07 -7.21 5.13
CA ARG A 490 -32.12 -6.10 4.95
C ARG A 490 -32.46 -4.91 5.84
N GLU A 491 -31.44 -4.30 6.41
CA GLU A 491 -31.56 -3.08 7.22
C GLU A 491 -30.90 -1.89 6.52
N THR A 492 -31.39 -0.68 6.79
CA THR A 492 -30.69 0.57 6.46
C THR A 492 -30.05 1.11 7.72
N LYS A 493 -28.74 1.40 7.68
CA LYS A 493 -27.98 1.89 8.84
C LYS A 493 -27.35 3.25 8.58
N ALA A 494 -27.07 3.96 9.67
CA ALA A 494 -26.20 5.12 9.62
C ALA A 494 -24.75 4.66 9.48
N ILE A 495 -23.97 5.41 8.69
CA ILE A 495 -22.55 5.15 8.48
C ILE A 495 -21.75 6.44 8.69
N GLY A 496 -20.68 6.34 9.46
CA GLY A 496 -19.57 7.29 9.42
C GLY A 496 -18.48 6.75 8.51
N HIS A 497 -17.87 7.57 7.68
CA HIS A 497 -16.84 7.11 6.75
C HIS A 497 -15.74 8.16 6.67
N PHE A 498 -14.50 7.73 6.76
CA PHE A 498 -13.35 8.62 6.63
C PHE A 498 -12.22 7.93 5.89
N GLY A 499 -11.35 8.72 5.28
CA GLY A 499 -10.22 8.18 4.53
C GLY A 499 -9.17 9.25 4.26
N PHE A 500 -8.04 8.78 3.75
CA PHE A 500 -6.96 9.65 3.28
C PHE A 500 -6.32 9.04 2.04
N GLY A 501 -5.75 9.90 1.22
CA GLY A 501 -5.09 9.49 0.01
C GLY A 501 -4.39 10.63 -0.70
N LEU A 502 -4.14 10.43 -1.98
CA LEU A 502 -3.33 11.28 -2.81
C LEU A 502 -4.05 11.55 -4.14
N GLU A 503 -4.18 12.83 -4.48
CA GLU A 503 -4.60 13.26 -5.82
C GLU A 503 -3.36 13.67 -6.63
N PHE A 504 -3.27 13.23 -7.87
CA PHE A 504 -2.31 13.71 -8.86
C PHE A 504 -3.03 14.30 -10.07
N ARG A 505 -2.58 15.46 -10.56
CA ARG A 505 -3.14 16.09 -11.76
C ARG A 505 -2.31 15.87 -13.03
N PHE A 506 -2.84 15.06 -13.96
CA PHE A 506 -2.32 14.94 -15.33
C PHE A 506 -2.46 16.25 -16.09
N THR A 507 -3.59 16.92 -15.92
CA THR A 507 -3.87 18.27 -16.40
C THR A 507 -4.55 19.06 -15.29
N ARG A 508 -4.74 20.38 -15.47
CA ARG A 508 -5.48 21.19 -14.48
C ARG A 508 -6.93 20.71 -14.27
N ASN A 509 -7.47 19.91 -15.20
CA ASN A 509 -8.85 19.47 -15.21
C ASN A 509 -9.01 17.95 -15.05
N ILE A 510 -7.93 17.17 -15.10
CA ILE A 510 -7.98 15.70 -15.01
C ILE A 510 -6.89 15.23 -14.08
N GLY A 511 -7.28 14.50 -13.05
CA GLY A 511 -6.40 13.87 -12.10
C GLY A 511 -6.72 12.41 -11.84
N TRP A 512 -5.82 11.74 -11.15
CA TRP A 512 -5.98 10.41 -10.60
C TRP A 512 -6.01 10.52 -9.08
N THR A 513 -6.87 9.75 -8.44
CA THR A 513 -7.00 9.67 -6.99
C THR A 513 -6.77 8.24 -6.56
N ASN A 514 -5.97 8.05 -5.53
CA ASN A 514 -5.87 6.79 -4.81
C ASN A 514 -6.05 7.10 -3.33
N ASP A 515 -6.96 6.39 -2.67
CA ASP A 515 -7.16 6.55 -1.24
C ASP A 515 -7.66 5.29 -0.54
N LEU A 516 -7.37 5.27 0.75
CA LEU A 516 -7.77 4.26 1.71
C LEU A 516 -8.83 4.85 2.63
N SER A 517 -9.89 4.10 2.90
CA SER A 517 -10.99 4.57 3.73
C SER A 517 -11.58 3.52 4.64
N TRP A 518 -12.18 3.95 5.74
CA TRP A 518 -12.80 3.12 6.76
C TRP A 518 -14.25 3.55 6.96
N GLY A 519 -15.17 2.62 6.70
CA GLY A 519 -16.58 2.74 7.02
C GLY A 519 -16.83 2.21 8.43
N VAL A 520 -17.55 2.99 9.23
CA VAL A 520 -17.98 2.67 10.60
C VAL A 520 -19.49 2.62 10.64
N ILE A 521 -20.05 1.44 10.91
CA ILE A 521 -21.49 1.20 10.93
C ILE A 521 -21.87 0.73 12.33
N ASP A 522 -22.64 1.54 13.06
CA ASP A 522 -23.26 1.13 14.33
C ASP A 522 -22.30 0.45 15.33
N GLY A 523 -21.12 1.07 15.53
CA GLY A 523 -20.06 0.56 16.40
C GLY A 523 -19.03 -0.35 15.68
N PRO A 524 -18.07 -0.95 16.41
CA PRO A 524 -16.91 -1.63 15.81
C PRO A 524 -17.25 -2.95 15.08
N LYS A 525 -18.47 -3.44 15.26
CA LYS A 525 -18.91 -4.75 14.78
C LYS A 525 -19.35 -4.78 13.32
N ASN A 526 -19.41 -3.66 12.59
CA ASN A 526 -19.77 -3.68 11.16
C ASN A 526 -18.83 -2.83 10.29
N ASN A 527 -17.64 -2.53 10.81
CA ASN A 527 -16.68 -1.70 10.09
C ASN A 527 -16.10 -2.44 8.90
N PHE A 528 -15.72 -1.69 7.88
CA PHE A 528 -15.06 -2.19 6.68
C PHE A 528 -14.02 -1.19 6.19
N THR A 529 -13.03 -1.68 5.47
CA THR A 529 -11.97 -0.88 4.85
C THR A 529 -12.13 -0.94 3.35
N MET A 530 -11.89 0.16 2.65
CA MET A 530 -11.93 0.23 1.19
C MET A 530 -10.62 0.77 0.65
N LEU A 531 -10.06 0.08 -0.33
CA LEU A 531 -9.06 0.63 -1.24
C LEU A 531 -9.78 1.21 -2.46
N ARG A 532 -9.49 2.46 -2.82
CA ARG A 532 -10.18 3.19 -3.89
C ARG A 532 -9.18 3.78 -4.87
N SER A 533 -9.44 3.64 -6.16
CA SER A 533 -8.64 4.23 -7.23
C SER A 533 -9.55 4.77 -8.32
N GLY A 534 -9.32 6.01 -8.75
CA GLY A 534 -10.27 6.74 -9.58
C GLY A 534 -9.70 7.89 -10.38
N VAL A 535 -10.54 8.44 -11.25
CA VAL A 535 -10.24 9.59 -12.10
C VAL A 535 -11.10 10.77 -11.66
N ASN A 536 -10.42 11.88 -11.34
CA ASN A 536 -11.03 13.12 -10.92
C ASN A 536 -11.07 14.14 -12.06
N PHE A 537 -12.23 14.74 -12.29
CA PHE A 537 -12.44 15.81 -13.26
C PHE A 537 -12.69 17.13 -12.53
N ALA A 538 -11.82 18.12 -12.76
CA ALA A 538 -11.89 19.42 -12.11
C ALA A 538 -12.39 20.51 -13.08
N PHE A 539 -13.31 21.35 -12.62
CA PHE A 539 -13.98 22.41 -13.40
C PHE A 539 -13.93 23.77 -12.72
#